data_AF-A0AA45W2R8-F1
#
_entry.id   AF-A0AA45W2R8-F1
#
_cell.length_a   1.000
_cell.length_b   1.000
_cell.length_c   1.000
_cell.angle_alpha   90.00
_cell.angle_beta   90.00
_cell.angle_gamma   90.00
#
_symmetry.space_group_name_H-M   'P 1'
#
loop_
_entity.id
_entity.type
_entity.pdbx_description
1 polymer ?
#
loop_
_entity_poly.entity_id
_entity_poly.type
_entity_poly.pdbx_seq_one_letter_code
_entity_poly.pdbx_strand_id
1 'polypeptide(L)'
;MALNIDNAIKLIGHSSDHPSLERLLLDAGIEKLPEDGDDFTLRQVEADKGAVILQFTTAYQHSYGPPRSEGSLILEDVTVQNSRFEEGIGPITGNLPLGLRLDMMQDEVVALLGEPTSSMEFLGGFFLTYDGLFPELTVNIRLDLDSRIIHFVRFMPAEILTD
;
A
#
# COMPACT_ATOMS: atom_id res chain seq x y z
N MET A 1 -7.11 11.36 -12.83
CA MET A 1 -5.80 12.05 -12.59
C MET A 1 -4.91 11.07 -11.83
N ALA A 2 -3.60 11.30 -11.73
CA ALA A 2 -2.77 10.40 -10.92
C ALA A 2 -3.05 10.62 -9.42
N LEU A 3 -3.20 9.56 -8.64
CA LEU A 3 -3.28 9.69 -7.17
C LEU A 3 -1.92 10.10 -6.60
N ASN A 4 -1.91 11.03 -5.63
CA ASN A 4 -0.70 11.35 -4.89
C ASN A 4 -0.41 10.28 -3.81
N ILE A 5 0.50 9.37 -4.11
CA ILE A 5 0.85 8.21 -3.26
C ILE A 5 1.45 8.64 -1.92
N ASP A 6 2.33 9.65 -1.90
CA ASP A 6 2.91 10.16 -0.65
C ASP A 6 1.83 10.68 0.30
N ASN A 7 0.80 11.34 -0.23
CA ASN A 7 -0.32 11.80 0.57
C ASN A 7 -1.22 10.65 1.01
N ALA A 8 -1.45 9.63 0.16
CA ALA A 8 -2.19 8.43 0.54
C ALA A 8 -1.54 7.72 1.74
N ILE A 9 -0.22 7.55 1.70
CA ILE A 9 0.56 6.89 2.75
C ILE A 9 0.46 7.65 4.09
N LYS A 10 0.51 8.99 4.05
CA LYS A 10 0.35 9.82 5.26
C LYS A 10 -1.04 9.70 5.88
N LEU A 11 -2.02 9.22 5.13
CA LEU A 11 -3.41 9.06 5.58
C LEU A 11 -3.72 7.64 6.07
N ILE A 12 -2.76 6.70 6.03
CA ILE A 12 -2.91 5.39 6.66
C ILE A 12 -3.30 5.56 8.12
N GLY A 13 -4.26 4.76 8.58
CA GLY A 13 -4.87 4.82 9.90
C GLY A 13 -5.98 5.85 10.06
N HIS A 14 -6.29 6.66 9.04
CA HIS A 14 -7.45 7.54 9.05
C HIS A 14 -8.70 6.88 8.46
N SER A 15 -9.86 7.37 8.89
CA SER A 15 -11.17 6.95 8.40
C SER A 15 -11.39 7.36 6.94
N SER A 16 -12.18 6.59 6.20
CA SER A 16 -12.71 6.95 4.87
C SER A 16 -13.38 8.32 4.86
N ASP A 17 -13.97 8.74 5.98
CA ASP A 17 -14.69 10.01 6.15
C ASP A 17 -13.75 11.17 6.52
N HIS A 18 -12.44 10.92 6.65
CA HIS A 18 -11.49 11.96 7.00
C HIS A 18 -11.36 12.98 5.84
N PRO A 19 -11.51 14.30 6.09
CA PRO A 19 -11.60 15.30 5.01
C PRO A 19 -10.41 15.30 4.04
N SER A 20 -9.20 15.04 4.55
CA SER A 20 -8.00 14.96 3.69
C SER A 20 -8.00 13.74 2.78
N LEU A 21 -8.64 12.64 3.18
CA LEU A 21 -8.74 11.44 2.38
C LEU A 21 -9.84 11.59 1.33
N GLU A 22 -11.00 12.11 1.71
CA GLU A 22 -12.05 12.50 0.76
C GLU A 22 -11.48 13.44 -0.32
N ARG A 23 -10.75 14.47 0.09
CA ARG A 23 -10.09 15.41 -0.83
C ARG A 23 -9.12 14.71 -1.77
N LEU A 24 -8.29 13.80 -1.26
CA LEU A 24 -7.32 13.05 -2.05
C LEU A 24 -8.00 12.21 -3.14
N LEU A 25 -9.09 11.51 -2.79
CA LEU A 25 -9.86 10.68 -3.71
C LEU A 25 -10.53 11.53 -4.80
N LEU A 26 -11.18 12.63 -4.39
CA LEU A 26 -11.81 13.56 -5.32
C LEU A 26 -10.81 14.19 -6.28
N ASP A 27 -9.63 14.61 -5.79
CA ASP A 27 -8.58 15.17 -6.64
C ASP A 27 -8.05 14.11 -7.63
N ALA A 28 -8.03 12.83 -7.27
CA ALA A 28 -7.69 11.76 -8.21
C ALA A 28 -8.79 11.48 -9.26
N GLY A 29 -10.00 12.01 -9.08
CA GLY A 29 -11.18 11.76 -9.92
C GLY A 29 -11.89 10.46 -9.54
N ILE A 30 -11.75 10.02 -8.29
CA ILE A 30 -12.38 8.81 -7.76
C ILE A 30 -13.70 9.23 -7.12
N GLU A 31 -14.80 8.75 -7.70
CA GLU A 31 -16.15 9.02 -7.21
C GLU A 31 -16.70 7.89 -6.32
N LYS A 32 -16.17 6.68 -6.49
CA LYS A 32 -16.57 5.52 -5.69
C LYS A 32 -15.80 5.53 -4.37
N LEU A 33 -16.52 5.75 -3.28
CA LEU A 33 -15.99 5.64 -1.92
C LEU A 33 -16.01 4.17 -1.46
N PRO A 34 -15.13 3.79 -0.51
CA PRO A 34 -15.19 2.46 0.06
C PRO A 34 -16.50 2.29 0.85
N GLU A 35 -17.10 1.12 0.76
CA GLU A 35 -18.36 0.78 1.42
C GLU A 35 -18.13 -0.38 2.39
N ASP A 36 -18.87 -0.35 3.51
CA ASP A 36 -18.84 -1.49 4.42
C ASP A 36 -19.72 -2.60 3.86
N GLY A 37 -19.14 -3.78 3.72
CA GLY A 37 -19.80 -4.96 3.18
C GLY A 37 -18.91 -6.19 3.31
N ASP A 38 -19.52 -7.36 3.11
CA ASP A 38 -18.82 -8.65 3.19
C ASP A 38 -17.88 -8.88 2.01
N ASP A 39 -18.08 -8.17 0.90
CA ASP A 39 -17.23 -8.23 -0.28
C ASP A 39 -16.00 -7.32 -0.09
N PHE A 40 -14.82 -7.95 -0.07
CA PHE A 40 -13.53 -7.28 0.08
C PHE A 40 -13.27 -6.20 -0.99
N THR A 41 -13.83 -6.37 -2.19
CA THR A 41 -13.71 -5.38 -3.27
C THR A 41 -14.49 -4.09 -3.00
N LEU A 42 -15.49 -4.12 -2.09
CA LEU A 42 -16.19 -2.92 -1.63
C LEU A 42 -15.33 -2.07 -0.70
N ARG A 43 -14.34 -2.70 -0.05
CA ARG A 43 -13.37 -2.05 0.84
C ARG A 43 -12.09 -1.66 0.11
N GLN A 44 -12.07 -1.72 -1.22
CA GLN A 44 -10.95 -1.31 -2.04
C GLN A 44 -11.31 -0.12 -2.90
N VAL A 45 -10.37 0.80 -2.99
CA VAL A 45 -10.41 1.90 -3.95
C VAL A 45 -9.21 1.76 -4.86
N GLU A 46 -9.48 1.55 -6.15
CA GLU A 46 -8.47 1.50 -7.20
C GLU A 46 -8.26 2.88 -7.82
N ALA A 47 -7.00 3.27 -7.95
CA ALA A 47 -6.55 4.47 -8.62
C ALA A 47 -5.51 4.10 -9.70
N ASP A 48 -5.17 5.07 -10.57
CA ASP A 48 -4.16 4.89 -11.61
C ASP A 48 -4.39 3.64 -12.48
N LYS A 49 -5.65 3.37 -12.87
CA LYS A 49 -6.06 2.19 -13.66
C LYS A 49 -5.73 0.87 -12.94
N GLY A 50 -6.00 0.80 -11.64
CA GLY A 50 -5.73 -0.36 -10.79
C GLY A 50 -4.30 -0.43 -10.25
N ALA A 51 -3.39 0.43 -10.73
CA ALA A 51 -1.98 0.36 -10.32
C ALA A 51 -1.75 0.77 -8.86
N VAL A 52 -2.69 1.51 -8.27
CA VAL A 52 -2.64 1.88 -6.86
C VAL A 52 -3.94 1.44 -6.20
N ILE A 53 -3.82 0.68 -5.12
CA ILE A 53 -4.96 0.17 -4.34
C ILE A 53 -4.88 0.75 -2.94
N LEU A 54 -5.98 1.33 -2.49
CA LEU A 54 -6.21 1.77 -1.13
C LEU A 54 -7.14 0.75 -0.48
N GLN A 55 -6.59 0.03 0.50
CA GLN A 55 -7.33 -1.00 1.22
C GLN A 55 -7.91 -0.43 2.51
N PHE A 56 -9.20 -0.66 2.73
CA PHE A 56 -9.89 -0.27 3.95
C PHE A 56 -10.27 -1.48 4.79
N THR A 57 -10.36 -1.27 6.10
CA THR A 57 -10.73 -2.32 7.06
C THR A 57 -11.61 -1.78 8.18
N THR A 58 -12.49 -2.63 8.68
CA THR A 58 -13.28 -2.38 9.90
C THR A 58 -12.59 -2.91 11.15
N ALA A 59 -11.52 -3.70 10.99
CA ALA A 59 -10.83 -4.38 12.08
C ALA A 59 -9.48 -3.74 12.45
N TYR A 60 -9.21 -2.51 12.00
CA TYR A 60 -7.91 -1.84 12.14
C TYR A 60 -7.34 -1.93 13.56
N GLN A 61 -8.20 -1.64 14.55
CA GLN A 61 -7.78 -1.61 15.96
C GLN A 61 -7.26 -2.94 16.49
N HIS A 62 -7.74 -4.06 15.96
CA HIS A 62 -7.33 -5.39 16.41
C HIS A 62 -5.91 -5.72 15.96
N SER A 63 -5.48 -5.21 14.80
CA SER A 63 -4.18 -5.51 14.21
C SER A 63 -3.12 -4.45 14.53
N TYR A 64 -3.51 -3.17 14.57
CA TYR A 64 -2.57 -2.04 14.58
C TYR A 64 -2.83 -1.04 15.72
N GLY A 65 -3.77 -1.32 16.62
CA GLY A 65 -4.15 -0.40 17.70
C GLY A 65 -5.04 0.76 17.22
N PRO A 66 -5.30 1.76 18.08
CA PRO A 66 -6.34 2.75 17.82
C PRO A 66 -6.12 3.49 16.49
N PRO A 67 -7.16 3.68 15.66
CA PRO A 67 -7.05 4.46 14.44
C PRO A 67 -6.72 5.93 14.77
N ARG A 68 -6.18 6.63 13.78
CA ARG A 68 -5.78 8.05 13.88
C ARG A 68 -6.95 9.01 13.78
N SER A 69 -8.13 8.52 13.41
CA SER A 69 -9.40 9.26 13.44
C SER A 69 -10.58 8.31 13.58
N GLU A 70 -11.69 8.82 14.13
CA GLU A 70 -12.96 8.12 14.27
C GLU A 70 -13.58 7.72 12.90
N GLY A 71 -14.21 6.54 12.84
CA GLY A 71 -14.93 6.05 11.66
C GLY A 71 -14.97 4.52 11.58
N SER A 72 -15.85 3.97 10.73
CA SER A 72 -16.04 2.52 10.58
C SER A 72 -15.03 1.87 9.65
N LEU A 73 -14.64 2.55 8.57
CA LEU A 73 -13.67 2.07 7.59
C LEU A 73 -12.39 2.87 7.69
N ILE A 74 -11.30 2.20 8.03
CA ILE A 74 -9.99 2.82 8.21
C ILE A 74 -9.09 2.41 7.06
N LEU A 75 -8.34 3.36 6.48
CA LEU A 75 -7.32 3.07 5.47
C LEU A 75 -6.21 2.23 6.13
N GLU A 76 -6.17 0.96 5.75
CA GLU A 76 -5.23 -0.04 6.26
C GLU A 76 -3.90 0.04 5.52
N ASP A 77 -3.92 -0.02 4.20
CA ASP A 77 -2.70 -0.02 3.42
C ASP A 77 -2.86 0.67 2.06
N VAL A 78 -1.70 1.07 1.52
CA VAL A 78 -1.57 1.56 0.16
C VAL A 78 -0.63 0.61 -0.58
N THR A 79 -1.15 -0.06 -1.60
CA THR A 79 -0.39 -1.00 -2.43
C THR A 79 -0.22 -0.44 -3.84
N VAL A 80 1.01 -0.44 -4.35
CA VAL A 80 1.34 -0.08 -5.73
C VAL A 80 1.72 -1.35 -6.48
N GLN A 81 0.95 -1.68 -7.52
CA GLN A 81 1.08 -2.92 -8.28
C GLN A 81 1.84 -2.71 -9.59
N ASN A 82 2.64 -3.71 -9.97
CA ASN A 82 3.31 -3.74 -11.26
C ASN A 82 2.41 -4.39 -12.32
N SER A 83 1.96 -3.57 -13.27
CA SER A 83 1.16 -3.99 -14.45
C SER A 83 1.75 -5.15 -15.26
N ARG A 84 3.04 -5.44 -15.11
CA ARG A 84 3.67 -6.62 -15.74
C ARG A 84 3.10 -7.93 -15.24
N PHE A 85 2.61 -7.98 -14.00
CA PHE A 85 2.21 -9.22 -13.32
C PHE A 85 0.71 -9.30 -13.04
N GLU A 86 -0.04 -8.25 -13.33
CA GLU A 86 -1.48 -8.16 -13.05
C GLU A 86 -2.25 -7.84 -14.34
N GLU A 87 -3.21 -8.71 -14.70
CA GLU A 87 -4.04 -8.49 -15.87
C GLU A 87 -5.04 -7.35 -15.64
N GLY A 88 -5.26 -6.52 -16.66
CA GLY A 88 -6.22 -5.42 -16.60
C GLY A 88 -5.72 -4.14 -15.92
N ILE A 89 -4.50 -4.14 -15.37
CA ILE A 89 -3.90 -2.99 -14.70
C ILE A 89 -2.98 -2.22 -15.63
N GLY A 90 -3.12 -0.89 -15.65
CA GLY A 90 -2.26 0.00 -16.42
C GLY A 90 -0.93 0.30 -15.71
N PRO A 91 0.09 0.85 -16.40
CA PRO A 91 1.29 1.32 -15.73
C PRO A 91 0.94 2.49 -14.79
N ILE A 92 1.60 2.52 -13.63
CA ILE A 92 1.54 3.66 -12.72
C ILE A 92 1.97 4.95 -13.44
N THR A 93 1.27 6.05 -13.15
CA THR A 93 1.58 7.36 -13.74
C THR A 93 2.32 8.31 -12.80
N GLY A 94 2.26 8.05 -11.49
CA GLY A 94 3.01 8.77 -10.45
C GLY A 94 4.38 8.16 -10.13
N ASN A 95 5.14 8.87 -9.28
CA ASN A 95 6.39 8.35 -8.72
C ASN A 95 6.11 7.50 -7.48
N LEU A 96 6.84 6.40 -7.31
CA LEU A 96 6.83 5.68 -6.05
C LEU A 96 7.69 6.44 -5.02
N PRO A 97 7.28 6.43 -3.73
CA PRO A 97 8.09 6.94 -2.64
C PRO A 97 9.45 6.25 -2.53
N LEU A 98 10.37 6.87 -1.77
CA LEU A 98 11.72 6.34 -1.49
C LEU A 98 12.62 6.18 -2.74
N GLY A 99 12.22 6.73 -3.89
CA GLY A 99 12.95 6.59 -5.14
C GLY A 99 12.79 5.23 -5.82
N LEU A 100 11.86 4.40 -5.34
CA LEU A 100 11.59 3.08 -5.92
C LEU A 100 11.06 3.19 -7.36
N ARG A 101 11.34 2.16 -8.16
CA ARG A 101 10.71 1.94 -9.46
C ARG A 101 10.28 0.48 -9.56
N LEU A 102 9.13 0.23 -10.17
CA LEU A 102 8.58 -1.13 -10.30
C LEU A 102 9.41 -2.04 -11.23
N ASP A 103 10.36 -1.49 -11.99
CA ASP A 103 11.30 -2.24 -12.81
C ASP A 103 12.57 -2.67 -12.05
N MET A 104 12.74 -2.24 -10.80
CA MET A 104 13.91 -2.60 -9.99
C MET A 104 13.95 -4.09 -9.66
N MET A 105 15.16 -4.63 -9.69
CA MET A 105 15.51 -5.94 -9.16
C MET A 105 15.84 -5.85 -7.67
N GLN A 106 15.85 -7.01 -6.99
CA GLN A 106 16.17 -7.12 -5.57
C GLN A 106 17.45 -6.38 -5.16
N ASP A 107 18.54 -6.55 -5.91
CA ASP A 107 19.83 -5.93 -5.61
C ASP A 107 19.80 -4.41 -5.75
N GLU A 108 19.06 -3.88 -6.72
CA GLU A 108 18.82 -2.44 -6.88
C GLU A 108 18.01 -1.88 -5.70
N VAL A 109 17.00 -2.62 -5.21
CA VAL A 109 16.21 -2.24 -4.03
C VAL A 109 17.09 -2.19 -2.78
N VAL A 110 17.89 -3.23 -2.54
CA VAL A 110 18.79 -3.30 -1.38
C VAL A 110 19.88 -2.23 -1.47
N ALA A 111 20.41 -1.94 -2.65
CA ALA A 111 21.37 -0.86 -2.84
C ALA A 111 20.77 0.53 -2.55
N LEU A 112 19.48 0.72 -2.83
CA LEU A 112 18.76 1.98 -2.61
C LEU A 112 18.33 2.17 -1.16
N LEU A 113 17.71 1.15 -0.55
CA LEU A 113 17.07 1.24 0.76
C LEU A 113 17.92 0.69 1.91
N GLY A 114 18.99 -0.03 1.61
CA GLY A 114 19.76 -0.81 2.57
C GLY A 114 19.21 -2.22 2.75
N GLU A 115 19.76 -2.91 3.75
CA GLU A 115 19.33 -4.26 4.13
C GLU A 115 17.90 -4.24 4.71
N PRO A 116 17.02 -5.17 4.30
CA PRO A 116 15.68 -5.27 4.88
C PRO A 116 15.74 -5.76 6.32
N THR A 117 14.74 -5.41 7.12
CA THR A 117 14.55 -5.97 8.47
C THR A 117 14.42 -7.49 8.41
N SER A 118 13.70 -7.99 7.41
CA SER A 118 13.58 -9.42 7.14
C SER A 118 13.35 -9.69 5.66
N SER A 119 13.70 -10.91 5.22
CA SER A 119 13.37 -11.39 3.89
C SER A 119 12.98 -12.87 3.93
N MET A 120 11.94 -13.25 3.20
CA MET A 120 11.45 -14.62 3.17
C MET A 120 10.62 -14.95 1.92
N GLU A 121 10.57 -16.24 1.57
CA GLU A 121 9.61 -16.75 0.59
C GLU A 121 8.28 -17.08 1.28
N PHE A 122 7.18 -16.54 0.76
CA PHE A 122 5.84 -16.75 1.29
C PHE A 122 4.81 -16.69 0.16
N LEU A 123 3.79 -17.57 0.18
CA LEU A 123 2.67 -17.61 -0.79
C LEU A 123 3.08 -17.42 -2.27
N GLY A 124 4.19 -18.03 -2.71
CA GLY A 124 4.65 -17.92 -4.09
C GLY A 124 5.24 -16.55 -4.46
N GLY A 125 5.76 -15.81 -3.49
CA GLY A 125 6.55 -14.59 -3.69
C GLY A 125 7.74 -14.54 -2.76
N PHE A 126 8.72 -13.69 -3.07
CA PHE A 126 9.80 -13.35 -2.15
C PHE A 126 9.59 -11.94 -1.60
N PHE A 127 9.56 -11.81 -0.28
CA PHE A 127 9.25 -10.55 0.37
C PHE A 127 10.52 -9.94 0.97
N LEU A 128 10.68 -8.64 0.77
CA LEU A 128 11.58 -7.79 1.54
C LEU A 128 10.74 -6.90 2.45
N THR A 129 10.94 -7.01 3.75
CA THR A 129 10.22 -6.21 4.75
C THR A 129 11.17 -5.18 5.35
N TYR A 130 10.77 -3.91 5.28
CA TYR A 130 11.52 -2.79 5.82
C TYR A 130 10.69 -2.07 6.87
N ASP A 131 11.21 -2.02 8.10
CA ASP A 131 10.62 -1.27 9.20
C ASP A 131 11.46 -0.02 9.47
N GLY A 132 10.79 1.08 9.83
CA GLY A 132 11.47 2.32 10.21
C GLY A 132 11.96 3.20 9.04
N LEU A 133 11.71 2.81 7.78
CA LEU A 133 11.84 3.74 6.63
C LEU A 133 10.87 4.92 6.76
N PHE A 134 9.71 4.66 7.37
CA PHE A 134 8.82 5.66 7.92
C PHE A 134 8.59 5.34 9.40
N PRO A 135 8.46 6.34 10.30
CA PRO A 135 8.39 6.09 11.75
C PRO A 135 7.28 5.15 12.22
N GLU A 136 6.17 5.06 11.49
CA GLU A 136 4.95 4.32 11.90
C GLU A 136 4.53 3.24 10.89
N LEU A 137 5.32 3.02 9.84
CA LEU A 137 4.94 2.11 8.75
C LEU A 137 6.00 1.05 8.51
N THR A 138 5.49 -0.10 8.10
CA THR A 138 6.24 -1.17 7.45
C THR A 138 6.07 -1.05 5.94
N VAL A 139 7.17 -1.18 5.21
CA VAL A 139 7.19 -1.28 3.75
C VAL A 139 7.46 -2.73 3.36
N ASN A 140 6.49 -3.37 2.75
CA ASN A 140 6.60 -4.72 2.21
C ASN A 140 6.75 -4.67 0.70
N ILE A 141 7.87 -5.19 0.18
CA ILE A 141 8.13 -5.29 -1.25
C ILE A 141 8.04 -6.77 -1.63
N ARG A 142 7.04 -7.13 -2.43
CA ARG A 142 6.96 -8.47 -3.03
C ARG A 142 7.72 -8.47 -4.34
N LEU A 143 8.60 -9.44 -4.48
CA LEU A 143 9.37 -9.73 -5.68
C LEU A 143 8.83 -11.01 -6.33
N ASP A 144 8.85 -11.03 -7.65
CA ASP A 144 8.67 -12.25 -8.43
C ASP A 144 9.75 -13.29 -8.09
N LEU A 145 9.39 -14.56 -7.97
CA LEU A 145 10.34 -15.61 -7.54
C LEU A 145 11.44 -15.87 -8.57
N ASP A 146 11.09 -15.78 -9.85
CA ASP A 146 12.00 -16.13 -10.94
C ASP A 146 12.88 -14.94 -11.31
N SER A 147 12.28 -13.77 -11.58
CA SER A 147 13.02 -12.60 -12.04
C SER A 147 13.53 -11.71 -10.91
N ARG A 148 13.03 -11.87 -9.69
CA ARG A 148 13.32 -11.00 -8.53
C ARG A 148 13.05 -9.51 -8.80
N ILE A 149 12.10 -9.23 -9.69
CA ILE A 149 11.62 -7.87 -10.00
C ILE A 149 10.43 -7.57 -9.10
N ILE A 150 10.25 -6.31 -8.73
CA ILE A 150 9.11 -5.86 -7.93
C ILE A 150 7.78 -6.25 -8.59
N HIS A 151 7.01 -7.07 -7.90
CA HIS A 151 5.60 -7.37 -8.20
C HIS A 151 4.71 -6.28 -7.59
N PHE A 152 4.91 -5.94 -6.32
CA PHE A 152 4.24 -4.79 -5.70
C PHE A 152 5.05 -4.20 -4.55
N VAL A 153 4.72 -2.96 -4.21
CA VAL A 153 5.17 -2.29 -2.97
C VAL A 153 3.95 -1.96 -2.14
N ARG A 154 3.94 -2.37 -0.87
CA ARG A 154 2.87 -2.10 0.09
C ARG A 154 3.39 -1.28 1.26
N PHE A 155 2.65 -0.24 1.61
CA PHE A 155 2.87 0.58 2.80
C PHE A 155 1.72 0.31 3.78
N MET A 156 2.03 -0.16 4.98
CA MET A 156 1.06 -0.52 6.01
C MET A 156 1.56 -0.11 7.39
N PRO A 157 0.69 0.04 8.40
CA PRO A 157 1.12 0.31 9.77
C PRO A 157 2.10 -0.76 10.24
N ALA A 158 3.05 -0.35 11.07
CA ALA A 158 3.83 -1.33 11.83
C ALA A 158 2.88 -2.14 12.73
N GLU A 159 2.98 -3.47 12.67
CA GLU A 159 2.18 -4.33 13.54
C GLU A 159 2.53 -4.08 15.00
N ILE A 160 1.51 -4.08 15.87
CA ILE A 160 1.76 -4.09 17.30
C ILE A 160 2.20 -5.50 17.67
N LEU A 161 3.46 -5.65 18.07
CA LEU A 161 3.92 -6.86 18.74
C LEU A 161 3.07 -7.02 20.01
N THR A 162 2.16 -8.00 19.98
CA THR A 162 1.44 -8.44 21.17
C THR A 162 2.33 -9.45 21.87
N ASP A 163 2.90 -9.04 23.02
CA ASP A 163 3.63 -9.92 23.94
C ASP A 163 2.74 -11.02 24.53
#